data_AF-A0A7X9PC49-F1
#
_entry.id   AF-A0A7X9PC49-F1
#
_cell.length_a   1.000
_cell.length_b   1.000
_cell.length_c   1.000
_cell.angle_alpha   90.00
_cell.angle_beta   90.00
_cell.angle_gamma   90.00
#
_symmetry.space_group_name_H-M   'P 1'
#
loop_
_entity.id
_entity.type
_entity.pdbx_description
1 polymer ?
#
loop_
_entity_poly.entity_id
_entity_poly.type
_entity_poly.pdbx_seq_one_letter_code
_entity_poly.pdbx_strand_id
1 'polypeptide(L)'
;MSNPLKDYRDTHRQIRALFADFTSSHCPDCANPCCRRPARIDDYDVLLAEALGCLPDQAVHWKGSAETLELVLRGDVGDEPCEFLGEDGCSFPSDLRPLGCTTYVCKFMERDLSNRELREIKSLARKLERLRDALLRAVGVRRR
;
A
#
# COMPACT_ATOMS: atom_id res chain seq x y z
N MET A 1 3.41 20.02 18.58
CA MET A 1 4.17 19.02 17.78
C MET A 1 3.15 18.08 17.18
N SER A 2 3.08 17.94 15.86
CA SER A 2 2.12 17.02 15.24
C SER A 2 2.55 15.56 15.49
N ASN A 3 1.59 14.67 15.71
CA ASN A 3 1.84 13.25 15.93
C ASN A 3 2.10 12.59 14.56
N PRO A 4 3.33 12.14 14.24
CA PRO A 4 3.67 11.64 12.91
C PRO A 4 2.86 10.40 12.52
N LEU A 5 2.48 9.55 13.49
CA LEU A 5 1.66 8.37 13.24
C LEU A 5 0.23 8.76 12.88
N LYS A 6 -0.33 9.75 13.59
CA LYS A 6 -1.65 10.30 13.26
C LYS A 6 -1.64 10.90 11.86
N ASP A 7 -0.65 11.74 11.56
CA ASP A 7 -0.52 12.38 10.25
C ASP A 7 -0.33 11.35 9.12
N TYR A 8 0.38 10.26 9.39
CA TYR A 8 0.57 9.14 8.47
C TYR A 8 -0.77 8.48 8.13
N ARG A 9 -1.52 8.04 9.16
CA ARG A 9 -2.83 7.40 8.97
C ARG A 9 -3.84 8.33 8.31
N ASP A 10 -3.86 9.60 8.68
CA ASP A 10 -4.76 10.59 8.06
C ASP A 10 -4.43 10.81 6.57
N THR A 11 -3.14 10.91 6.23
CA THR A 11 -2.71 11.06 4.83
C THR A 11 -3.05 9.81 4.02
N HIS A 12 -2.96 8.63 4.63
CA HIS A 12 -3.35 7.36 4.02
C HIS A 12 -4.84 7.33 3.67
N ARG A 13 -5.71 7.70 4.62
CA ARG A 13 -7.17 7.82 4.39
C ARG A 13 -7.51 8.81 3.29
N GLN A 14 -6.80 9.93 3.20
CA GLN A 14 -7.02 10.92 2.14
C GLN A 14 -6.74 10.34 0.75
N ILE A 15 -5.63 9.61 0.57
CA ILE A 15 -5.34 8.93 -0.69
C ILE A 15 -6.42 7.87 -0.98
N ARG A 16 -6.82 7.08 0.02
CA ARG A 16 -7.87 6.07 -0.16
C ARG A 16 -9.20 6.66 -0.58
N ALA A 17 -9.57 7.83 -0.06
CA ALA A 17 -10.77 8.53 -0.49
C ALA A 17 -10.71 8.92 -1.98
N LEU A 18 -9.57 9.43 -2.46
CA LEU A 18 -9.37 9.75 -3.87
C LEU A 18 -9.43 8.51 -4.79
N PHE A 19 -9.13 7.32 -4.25
CA PHE A 19 -9.25 6.07 -4.99
C PHE A 19 -10.61 5.39 -4.85
N ALA A 20 -11.46 5.79 -3.91
CA ALA A 20 -12.64 5.01 -3.52
C ALA A 20 -13.63 4.82 -4.68
N ASP A 21 -14.01 5.92 -5.34
CA ASP A 21 -14.99 5.89 -6.42
C ASP A 21 -14.47 5.11 -7.62
N PHE A 22 -13.20 5.33 -8.00
CA PHE A 22 -12.57 4.57 -9.08
C PHE A 22 -12.49 3.08 -8.74
N THR A 23 -11.99 2.73 -7.55
CA THR A 23 -11.74 1.33 -7.21
C THR A 23 -13.02 0.54 -7.02
N SER A 24 -14.07 1.13 -6.43
CA SER A 24 -15.37 0.47 -6.27
C SER A 24 -16.06 0.18 -7.61
N SER A 25 -15.88 1.06 -8.61
CA SER A 25 -16.49 0.90 -9.93
C SER A 25 -15.68 0.07 -10.93
N HIS A 26 -14.35 0.09 -10.85
CA HIS A 26 -13.49 -0.52 -11.87
C HIS A 26 -12.77 -1.79 -11.41
N CYS A 27 -12.44 -1.93 -10.13
CA CYS A 27 -11.62 -3.05 -9.68
C CYS A 27 -12.32 -4.42 -9.67
N PRO A 28 -13.63 -4.55 -9.33
CA PRO A 28 -14.31 -5.84 -9.31
C PRO A 28 -14.27 -6.58 -10.65
N ASP A 29 -14.40 -5.86 -11.76
CA ASP A 29 -14.43 -6.41 -13.12
C ASP A 29 -13.10 -6.20 -13.88
N CYS A 30 -12.04 -5.81 -13.18
CA CYS A 30 -10.77 -5.49 -13.82
C CYS A 30 -10.11 -6.76 -14.36
N ALA A 31 -9.88 -6.82 -15.67
CA ALA A 31 -9.20 -7.94 -16.32
C ALA A 31 -7.71 -8.09 -15.91
N ASN A 32 -7.10 -7.04 -15.34
CA ASN A 32 -5.72 -7.06 -14.88
C ASN A 32 -5.57 -6.27 -13.56
N PRO A 33 -6.05 -6.82 -12.43
CA PRO A 33 -6.06 -6.13 -11.16
C PRO A 33 -4.65 -6.09 -10.56
N CYS A 34 -4.25 -4.92 -10.07
CA CYS A 34 -2.95 -4.75 -9.42
C CYS A 34 -2.78 -5.62 -8.16
N CYS A 35 -3.88 -6.09 -7.55
CA CYS A 35 -3.81 -7.01 -6.42
C CYS A 35 -3.28 -8.41 -6.78
N ARG A 36 -3.15 -8.79 -8.05
CA ARG A 36 -2.40 -10.01 -8.45
C ARG A 36 -0.88 -9.82 -8.36
N ARG A 37 -0.41 -8.60 -8.59
CA ARG A 37 1.00 -8.20 -8.44
C ARG A 37 1.08 -6.93 -7.63
N PRO A 38 0.91 -7.03 -6.30
CA PRO A 38 0.83 -5.86 -5.45
C PRO A 38 2.09 -5.01 -5.62
N ALA A 39 1.92 -3.69 -5.62
CA ALA A 39 3.03 -2.77 -5.64
C ALA A 39 3.76 -2.88 -4.30
N ARG A 40 4.78 -3.75 -4.27
CA ARG A 40 5.81 -3.93 -3.23
C ARG A 40 5.31 -3.72 -1.79
N ILE A 41 5.04 -4.83 -1.12
CA ILE A 41 4.87 -4.87 0.34
C ILE A 41 6.25 -4.99 0.95
N ASP A 42 6.59 -4.12 1.90
CA ASP A 42 7.88 -4.17 2.59
C ASP A 42 7.74 -4.53 4.08
N ASP A 43 8.87 -4.89 4.69
CA ASP A 43 8.90 -5.37 6.09
C ASP A 43 8.46 -4.28 7.07
N TYR A 44 8.52 -3.00 6.67
CA TYR A 44 8.07 -1.90 7.49
C TYR A 44 6.55 -1.74 7.49
N ASP A 45 5.90 -2.06 6.37
CA ASP A 45 4.44 -2.10 6.29
C ASP A 45 3.88 -3.17 7.27
N VAL A 46 4.50 -4.35 7.29
CA VAL A 46 4.17 -5.46 8.20
C VAL A 46 4.46 -5.08 9.65
N LEU A 47 5.68 -4.60 9.94
CA LEU A 47 6.08 -4.20 11.30
C LEU A 47 5.18 -3.10 11.87
N LEU A 48 4.80 -2.12 11.05
CA LEU A 48 3.93 -1.04 11.48
C LEU A 48 2.52 -1.55 11.80
N ALA A 49 1.97 -2.46 11.00
CA ALA A 49 0.67 -3.07 11.28
C ALA A 49 0.70 -3.93 12.54
N GLU A 50 1.76 -4.72 12.74
CA GLU A 50 1.96 -5.55 13.94
C GLU A 50 2.07 -4.70 15.21
N ALA A 51 2.91 -3.65 15.20
CA ALA A 51 3.08 -2.75 16.32
C ALA A 51 1.78 -2.02 16.73
N LEU A 52 0.81 -1.92 15.81
CA LEU A 52 -0.49 -1.32 16.04
C LEU A 52 -1.59 -2.35 16.32
N GLY A 53 -1.25 -3.63 16.42
CA GLY A 53 -2.21 -4.73 16.64
C GLY A 53 -3.21 -4.90 15.50
N CYS A 54 -2.82 -4.52 14.29
CA CYS A 54 -3.66 -4.52 13.09
C CYS A 54 -3.07 -5.41 11.97
N LEU A 55 -2.13 -6.29 12.30
CA LEU A 55 -1.53 -7.19 11.35
C LEU A 55 -2.58 -8.20 10.86
N PRO A 56 -2.78 -8.37 9.54
CA PRO A 56 -3.71 -9.39 9.05
C PRO A 56 -3.23 -10.81 9.41
N ASP A 57 -4.16 -11.72 9.69
CA ASP A 57 -3.84 -13.11 10.04
C ASP A 57 -3.03 -13.82 8.93
N GLN A 58 -3.19 -13.40 7.68
CA GLN A 58 -2.43 -13.94 6.54
C GLN A 58 -0.93 -13.62 6.63
N ALA A 59 -0.54 -12.59 7.38
CA ALA A 59 0.85 -12.16 7.51
C ALA A 59 1.73 -13.12 8.33
N VAL A 60 1.14 -14.11 9.01
CA VAL A 60 1.87 -15.13 9.80
C VAL A 60 2.87 -15.91 8.94
N HIS A 61 2.68 -15.93 7.62
CA HIS A 61 3.59 -16.56 6.65
C HIS A 61 4.44 -15.57 5.85
N TRP A 62 4.45 -14.27 6.18
CA TRP A 62 5.23 -13.27 5.46
C TRP A 62 6.74 -13.59 5.53
N LYS A 63 7.34 -13.91 4.38
CA LYS A 63 8.75 -14.33 4.30
C LYS A 63 9.75 -13.18 4.10
N GLY A 64 9.27 -11.94 4.09
CA GLY A 64 10.11 -10.77 3.97
C GLY A 64 10.25 -10.24 2.56
N SER A 65 10.57 -8.94 2.46
CA SER A 65 10.63 -8.18 1.21
C SER A 65 11.70 -8.66 0.21
N ALA A 66 12.74 -9.36 0.67
CA ALA A 66 13.85 -9.85 -0.16
C ALA A 66 13.45 -11.04 -1.05
N GLU A 67 12.73 -12.03 -0.49
CA GLU A 67 12.24 -13.18 -1.26
C GLU A 67 11.11 -12.76 -2.23
N THR A 68 10.23 -11.84 -1.82
CA THR A 68 9.22 -11.27 -2.71
C THR A 68 9.85 -10.50 -3.87
N LEU A 69 10.91 -9.73 -3.63
CA LEU A 69 11.64 -9.01 -4.68
C LEU A 69 12.34 -9.98 -5.64
N GLU A 70 12.91 -11.07 -5.13
CA GLU A 70 13.52 -12.12 -5.96
C GLU A 70 12.48 -12.82 -6.85
N LEU A 71 11.28 -13.11 -6.34
CA LEU A 71 10.16 -13.64 -7.14
C LEU A 71 9.71 -12.66 -8.23
N VAL A 72 9.57 -11.37 -7.88
CA VAL A 72 9.20 -10.30 -8.83
C VAL A 72 10.25 -10.14 -9.93
N LEU A 73 11.54 -10.17 -9.57
CA LEU A 73 12.64 -10.03 -10.52
C LEU A 73 12.81 -11.26 -11.41
N ARG A 74 12.50 -12.46 -10.91
CA ARG A 74 12.50 -13.70 -11.70
C ARG A 74 11.30 -13.84 -12.63
N GLY A 75 10.28 -13.01 -12.46
CA GLY A 75 9.04 -13.12 -13.23
C GLY A 75 8.15 -14.31 -12.82
N ASP A 76 8.54 -15.04 -11.77
CA ASP A 76 7.85 -16.22 -11.21
C ASP A 76 6.71 -15.85 -10.26
N VAL A 77 6.25 -14.60 -10.30
CA VAL A 77 4.99 -14.22 -9.65
C VAL A 77 3.88 -14.76 -10.54
N GLY A 78 3.43 -15.97 -10.20
CA GLY A 78 2.31 -16.66 -10.83
C GLY A 78 1.04 -15.80 -10.85
N ASP A 79 -0.01 -16.30 -11.50
CA ASP A 79 -1.32 -15.62 -11.57
C ASP A 79 -2.07 -15.56 -10.22
N GLU A 80 -1.46 -16.09 -9.16
CA GLU A 80 -2.02 -16.11 -7.81
C GLU A 80 -2.22 -14.69 -7.27
N PRO A 81 -3.36 -14.43 -6.60
CA PRO A 81 -3.61 -13.15 -5.95
C PRO A 81 -2.60 -12.89 -4.83
N CYS A 82 -2.40 -11.62 -4.50
CA CYS A 82 -1.68 -11.21 -3.29
C CYS A 82 -2.21 -11.95 -2.06
N GLU A 83 -1.31 -12.45 -1.20
CA GLU A 83 -1.68 -13.17 0.03
C GLU A 83 -2.55 -12.36 1.00
N PHE A 84 -2.54 -11.03 0.89
CA PHE A 84 -3.36 -10.11 1.68
C PHE A 84 -4.68 -9.73 0.97
N LEU A 85 -5.02 -10.33 -0.16
CA LEU A 85 -6.30 -10.14 -0.82
C LEU A 85 -7.31 -11.16 -0.28
N GLY A 86 -8.26 -10.69 0.54
CA GLY A 86 -9.40 -11.46 1.01
C GLY A 86 -10.67 -11.23 0.17
N GLU A 87 -11.78 -11.81 0.61
CA GLU A 87 -13.09 -11.73 -0.06
C GLU A 87 -13.58 -10.28 -0.21
N ASP A 88 -13.38 -9.45 0.83
CA ASP A 88 -13.78 -8.03 0.87
C ASP A 88 -12.66 -7.08 0.36
N GLY A 89 -11.63 -7.62 -0.28
CA GLY A 89 -10.46 -6.88 -0.74
C GLY A 89 -9.27 -7.01 0.22
N CYS A 90 -8.38 -6.02 0.21
CA CYS A 90 -7.14 -6.11 0.99
C CYS A 90 -7.41 -6.17 2.50
N SER A 91 -6.82 -7.16 3.17
CA SER A 91 -6.99 -7.44 4.60
C SER A 91 -6.30 -6.44 5.52
N PHE A 92 -5.36 -5.64 5.01
CA PHE A 92 -4.83 -4.50 5.75
C PHE A 92 -5.92 -3.44 5.97
N PRO A 93 -5.95 -2.80 7.15
CA PRO A 93 -6.80 -1.63 7.38
C PRO A 93 -6.59 -0.56 6.32
N SER A 94 -7.66 0.14 5.97
CA SER A 94 -7.64 1.14 4.90
C SER A 94 -6.54 2.21 5.09
N ASP A 95 -6.18 2.53 6.33
CA ASP A 95 -5.20 3.55 6.71
C ASP A 95 -3.81 2.99 7.05
N LEU A 96 -3.62 1.69 6.83
CA LEU A 96 -2.38 0.95 7.06
C LEU A 96 -2.04 0.00 5.89
N ARG A 97 -2.70 0.12 4.73
CA ARG A 97 -2.29 -0.66 3.55
C ARG A 97 -0.83 -0.39 3.23
N PRO A 98 -0.10 -1.39 2.68
CA PRO A 98 1.29 -1.23 2.31
C PRO A 98 1.56 0.05 1.51
N LEU A 99 2.67 0.73 1.79
CA LEU A 99 2.93 2.04 1.20
C LEU A 99 2.92 1.96 -0.33
N GLY A 100 3.58 0.95 -0.91
CA GLY A 100 3.64 0.78 -2.35
C GLY A 100 2.24 0.62 -2.96
N CYS A 101 1.36 -0.14 -2.32
CA CYS A 101 -0.03 -0.31 -2.77
C CYS A 101 -0.87 0.96 -2.61
N THR A 102 -0.52 1.81 -1.65
CA THR A 102 -1.24 3.06 -1.36
C THR A 102 -0.81 4.19 -2.28
N THR A 103 0.45 4.22 -2.71
CA THR A 103 0.98 5.26 -3.60
C THR A 103 0.93 4.88 -5.08
N TYR A 104 0.61 3.61 -5.39
CA TYR A 104 0.52 3.12 -6.75
C TYR A 104 -0.72 3.64 -7.48
N VAL A 105 -0.48 4.25 -8.64
CA VAL A 105 -1.52 4.65 -9.60
C VAL A 105 -1.40 3.72 -10.80
N CYS A 106 -2.45 2.96 -11.09
CA CYS A 106 -2.45 2.03 -12.22
C CYS A 106 -2.75 2.75 -13.54
N LYS A 107 -2.43 2.12 -14.67
CA LYS A 107 -2.67 2.69 -16.03
C LYS A 107 -4.12 3.12 -16.28
N PHE A 108 -5.09 2.46 -15.66
CA PHE A 108 -6.51 2.80 -15.80
C PHE A 108 -6.84 4.07 -15.00
N MET A 109 -6.32 4.18 -13.77
CA MET A 109 -6.41 5.42 -12.99
C MET A 109 -5.71 6.59 -13.69
N GLU A 110 -4.54 6.37 -14.31
CA GLU A 110 -3.85 7.41 -15.07
C GLU A 110 -4.68 7.94 -16.24
N ARG A 111 -5.53 7.10 -16.83
CA ARG A 111 -6.42 7.45 -17.94
C ARG A 111 -7.70 8.14 -17.45
N ASP A 112 -8.29 7.65 -16.36
CA ASP A 112 -9.67 7.97 -15.98
C ASP A 112 -9.77 9.03 -14.87
N LEU A 113 -8.71 9.21 -14.06
CA LEU A 113 -8.66 10.28 -13.06
C LEU A 113 -8.27 11.61 -13.70
N SER A 114 -8.79 12.70 -13.15
CA SER A 114 -8.45 14.05 -13.60
C SER A 114 -6.99 14.41 -13.26
N ASN A 115 -6.41 15.32 -14.05
CA ASN A 115 -5.09 15.89 -13.77
C ASN A 115 -4.99 16.56 -12.39
N ARG A 116 -6.12 17.00 -11.81
CA ARG A 116 -6.14 17.54 -10.45
C ARG A 116 -5.97 16.42 -9.43
N GLU A 117 -6.77 15.37 -9.52
CA GLU A 117 -6.71 14.21 -8.63
C GLU A 117 -5.33 13.54 -8.69
N LEU A 118 -4.80 13.31 -9.88
CA LEU A 118 -3.46 12.72 -10.04
C LEU A 118 -2.35 13.56 -9.39
N ARG A 119 -2.45 14.89 -9.45
CA ARG A 119 -1.49 15.78 -8.77
C ARG A 119 -1.66 15.72 -7.26
N GLU A 120 -2.89 15.65 -6.77
CA GLU A 120 -3.20 15.55 -5.36
C GLU A 120 -2.70 14.23 -4.77
N ILE A 121 -2.99 13.10 -5.43
CA ILE A 121 -2.47 11.77 -5.09
C ILE A 121 -0.93 11.80 -5.03
N LYS A 122 -0.26 12.36 -6.04
CA LYS A 122 1.22 12.46 -6.05
C LYS A 122 1.76 13.31 -4.89
N SER A 123 1.07 14.40 -4.54
CA SER A 123 1.43 15.26 -3.42
C SER A 123 1.31 14.51 -2.08
N LEU A 124 0.17 13.83 -1.88
CA LEU A 124 -0.10 13.04 -0.68
C LEU A 124 0.82 11.83 -0.57
N ALA A 125 1.12 11.13 -1.66
CA ALA A 125 2.07 10.03 -1.70
C ALA A 125 3.45 10.44 -1.20
N ARG A 126 3.99 11.57 -1.71
CA ARG A 126 5.26 12.12 -1.24
C ARG A 126 5.22 12.52 0.24
N LYS A 127 4.07 13.03 0.71
CA LYS A 127 3.87 13.33 2.14
C LYS A 127 3.89 12.05 2.97
N LEU A 128 3.18 11.02 2.53
CA LEU A 128 3.10 9.72 3.20
C LEU A 128 4.47 9.05 3.30
N GLU A 129 5.26 9.07 2.23
CA GLU A 129 6.66 8.61 2.21
C GLU A 129 7.51 9.32 3.27
N ARG A 130 7.45 10.66 3.33
CA ARG A 130 8.19 11.44 4.32
C ARG A 130 7.77 11.12 5.75
N LEU A 131 6.48 10.90 5.99
CA LEU A 131 5.94 10.53 7.30
C LEU A 131 6.38 9.13 7.70
N ARG A 132 6.37 8.15 6.78
CA ARG A 132 6.91 6.81 7.01
C ARG A 132 8.38 6.88 7.42
N ASP A 133 9.17 7.66 6.69
CA ASP A 133 10.59 7.81 6.98
C ASP A 133 10.84 8.47 8.34
N ALA A 134 9.98 9.42 8.74
CA ALA A 134 10.04 10.03 10.07
C ALA A 134 9.69 9.02 11.18
N LEU A 135 8.68 8.18 10.97
CA LEU A 135 8.31 7.10 11.89
C LEU A 135 9.45 6.09 12.06
N LEU A 136 10.02 5.60 10.96
CA LEU A 136 11.13 4.64 10.98
C LEU A 136 12.36 5.20 11.71
N ARG A 137 12.69 6.48 11.47
CA ARG A 137 13.76 7.16 12.22
C ARG A 137 13.48 7.26 13.71
N ALA A 138 12.24 7.55 14.10
CA ALA A 138 11.86 7.69 15.51
C ALA A 138 11.99 6.37 16.29
N VAL A 139 11.79 5.23 15.63
CA VAL A 139 11.95 3.88 16.22
C VAL A 139 13.35 3.28 16.03
N GLY A 140 14.33 4.06 15.56
CA GLY A 140 15.72 3.62 15.40
C GLY A 140 15.97 2.67 14.23
N VAL A 141 14.98 2.48 13.35
CA VAL A 141 15.08 1.63 12.17
C VAL A 141 15.74 2.42 11.05
N ARG A 142 16.99 2.09 10.71
CA ARG A 142 17.68 2.64 9.54
C ARG A 142 17.31 1.84 8.30
N ARG A 143 16.88 2.50 7.23
CA ARG A 143 16.83 1.89 5.90
C ARG A 143 18.25 1.37 5.59
N ARG A 144 18.38 0.07 5.34
CA ARG A 144 19.59 -0.49 4.72
C ARG A 144 19.62 -0.11 3.24
#